data_AF-A0A2R6DKE7-F1
#
_entry.id   AF-A0A2R6DKE7-F1
#
_cell.length_a   1.000
_cell.length_b   1.000
_cell.length_c   1.000
_cell.angle_alpha   90.00
_cell.angle_beta   90.00
_cell.angle_gamma   90.00
#
_symmetry.space_group_name_H-M   'P 1'
#
loop_
_entity.id
_entity.type
_entity.pdbx_description
1 polymer ?
#
loop_
_entity_poly.entity_id
_entity_poly.type
_entity_poly.pdbx_seq_one_letter_code
_entity_poly.pdbx_strand_id
1 'polypeptide(L)' 'MGIVETELAIFELSDGQECRIELNADETIHIHVGNVRIDMSPDEFRHFASTVTDARKTLHETKEW' A
#
# COMPACT_ATOMS: atom_id res chain seq x y z
N MET A 1 11.36 10.26 11.32
CA MET A 1 11.85 9.21 10.39
C MET A 1 12.11 8.00 11.25
N GLY A 2 11.25 6.99 11.18
CA GLY A 2 11.45 5.71 11.85
C GLY A 2 12.58 4.94 11.19
N ILE A 3 13.17 3.98 11.90
CA ILE A 3 14.15 3.07 11.31
C ILE A 3 13.35 2.02 10.53
N VAL A 4 13.60 1.93 9.23
CA VAL A 4 13.02 0.90 8.36
C VAL A 4 13.57 -0.46 8.79
N GLU A 5 12.69 -1.40 9.09
CA GLU A 5 13.07 -2.76 9.48
C GLU A 5 13.06 -3.68 8.27
N THR A 6 12.05 -3.56 7.40
CA THR A 6 11.92 -4.41 6.20
C THR A 6 11.20 -3.67 5.08
N GLU A 7 11.77 -3.69 3.87
CA GLU A 7 11.04 -3.30 2.66
C GLU A 7 10.07 -4.42 2.27
N LEU A 8 8.77 -4.12 2.21
CA LEU A 8 7.74 -5.08 1.87
C LEU A 8 7.48 -5.14 0.36
N ALA A 9 7.55 -3.98 -0.32
CA ALA A 9 7.39 -3.87 -1.76
C ALA A 9 7.94 -2.55 -2.30
N ILE A 10 8.40 -2.57 -3.55
CA ILE A 10 8.78 -1.39 -4.33
C ILE A 10 8.34 -1.59 -5.79
N PHE A 11 7.62 -0.61 -6.35
CA PHE A 11 7.15 -0.67 -7.74
C PHE A 11 6.85 0.72 -8.29
N GLU A 12 6.80 0.85 -9.61
CA GLU A 12 6.45 2.09 -10.30
C GLU A 12 4.95 2.11 -10.64
N LEU A 13 4.31 3.26 -10.42
CA LEU A 13 2.93 3.54 -10.83
C LEU A 13 2.88 3.93 -12.31
N SER A 14 1.67 3.94 -12.90
CA SER A 14 1.49 4.24 -14.32
C SER A 14 1.89 5.66 -14.75
N ASP A 15 2.00 6.58 -13.78
CA ASP A 15 2.46 7.95 -13.98
C ASP A 15 3.98 8.12 -13.74
N GLY A 16 4.70 7.03 -13.52
CA GLY A 16 6.14 7.00 -13.30
C GLY A 16 6.57 7.29 -11.85
N GLN A 17 5.63 7.42 -10.91
CA GLN A 17 5.98 7.60 -9.49
C GLN A 17 6.38 6.26 -8.85
N GLU A 18 7.45 6.27 -8.05
CA GLU A 18 7.78 5.13 -7.19
C GLU A 18 6.79 5.04 -6.03
N CYS A 19 6.22 3.85 -5.85
CA CYS A 19 5.50 3.44 -4.66
C CYS A 19 6.39 2.48 -3.86
N ARG A 20 6.55 2.77 -2.57
CA ARG A 20 7.32 1.93 -1.65
C ARG A 20 6.52 1.62 -0.40
N ILE A 21 6.57 0.37 0.04
CA ILE A 21 5.89 -0.11 1.24
C ILE A 21 6.94 -0.69 2.17
N GLU A 22 6.97 -0.21 3.42
CA GLU A 22 8.00 -0.54 4.41
C GLU A 22 7.34 -0.91 5.74
N LEU A 23 7.85 -1.94 6.41
CA LEU A 23 7.61 -2.22 7.82
C LEU A 23 8.72 -1.56 8.64
N ASN A 24 8.34 -0.78 9.63
CA ASN A 24 9.26 -0.04 10.50
C ASN A 24 9.43 -0.78 11.83
N ALA A 25 10.51 -0.45 12.54
CA ALA A 25 10.86 -1.05 13.83
C ALA A 25 9.82 -0.79 14.95
N ASP A 26 8.90 0.16 14.76
CA ASP A 26 7.77 0.41 15.66
C ASP A 26 6.50 -0.35 15.27
N GLU A 27 6.65 -1.37 14.41
CA GLU A 27 5.57 -2.17 13.82
C GLU A 27 4.60 -1.37 12.93
N THR A 28 4.93 -0.13 12.55
CA THR A 28 4.13 0.66 11.63
C THR A 28 4.48 0.34 10.18
N ILE A 29 3.48 0.16 9.34
CA ILE A 29 3.64 0.07 7.89
C ILE A 29 3.55 1.48 7.30
N HIS A 30 4.57 1.89 6.56
CA HIS A 30 4.55 3.11 5.76
C HIS A 30 4.32 2.78 4.29
N ILE A 31 3.40 3.50 3.66
CA ILE A 31 3.22 3.53 2.20
C ILE A 31 3.66 4.90 1.70
N HIS A 32 4.68 4.93 0.86
CA HIS A 32 5.25 6.13 0.26
C HIS A 32 4.85 6.22 -1.21
N VAL A 33 4.26 7.34 -1.62
CA VAL A 33 4.01 7.68 -3.03
C VAL A 33 4.31 9.16 -3.24
N GLY A 34 5.40 9.46 -3.94
CA GLY A 34 5.87 10.84 -4.12
C GLY A 34 6.07 11.57 -2.78
N ASN A 35 5.30 12.64 -2.55
CA ASN A 35 5.35 13.44 -1.32
C ASN A 35 4.32 13.01 -0.27
N VAL A 36 3.55 11.95 -0.53
CA VAL A 36 2.53 11.44 0.38
C VAL A 36 3.08 10.22 1.10
N ARG A 37 2.84 10.17 2.42
CA ARG A 37 3.08 9.01 3.25
C ARG A 37 1.81 8.66 4.02
N ILE A 38 1.45 7.39 4.02
CA ILE A 38 0.36 6.86 4.82
C ILE A 38 0.96 5.91 5.85
N ASP A 39 0.62 6.12 7.11
CA ASP A 39 1.12 5.33 8.24
C ASP A 39 -0.06 4.47 8.75
N MET A 40 0.16 3.16 8.88
CA MET A 40 -0.89 2.23 9.30
C MET A 40 -0.31 1.16 10.22
N SER A 41 -1.11 0.68 11.17
CA SER A 41 -0.80 -0.58 11.86
C SER A 41 -0.88 -1.77 10.88
N PRO A 42 -0.29 -2.93 11.23
CA PRO A 42 -0.35 -4.12 10.38
C PRO A 42 -1.79 -4.60 10.12
N ASP A 43 -2.69 -4.46 11.09
CA ASP A 43 -4.09 -4.85 10.95
C ASP A 43 -4.88 -3.91 10.04
N GLU A 44 -4.66 -2.60 10.15
CA GLU A 44 -5.23 -1.61 9.24
C GLU A 44 -4.73 -1.83 7.82
N PHE A 45 -3.44 -2.13 7.63
CA PHE A 45 -2.88 -2.44 6.31
C PHE A 45 -3.49 -3.71 5.70
N ARG A 46 -3.65 -4.78 6.49
CA ARG A 46 -4.34 -6.02 6.03
C ARG A 46 -5.76 -5.72 5.58
N HIS A 47 -6.50 -4.94 6.38
CA HIS A 47 -7.87 -4.56 6.05
C HIS A 47 -7.93 -3.71 4.78
N PHE A 48 -7.03 -2.73 4.64
CA PHE A 48 -6.89 -1.91 3.45
C PHE A 48 -6.61 -2.75 2.20
N ALA A 49 -5.62 -3.63 2.25
CA ALA A 49 -5.25 -4.50 1.12
C ALA A 49 -6.40 -5.43 0.70
N SER A 50 -7.14 -6.00 1.67
CA SER A 50 -8.34 -6.80 1.39
C SER A 50 -9.40 -5.96 0.69
N THR A 51 -9.71 -4.77 1.23
CA THR A 51 -10.74 -3.88 0.69
C THR A 51 -10.41 -3.44 -0.74
N VAL A 52 -9.16 -3.08 -1.03
CA VAL A 52 -8.71 -2.73 -2.39
C VAL A 52 -8.82 -3.94 -3.34
N THR A 53 -8.48 -5.13 -2.87
CA THR A 53 -8.59 -6.36 -3.67
C THR A 53 -10.04 -6.67 -4.03
N ASP A 54 -10.95 -6.54 -3.08
CA ASP A 54 -12.38 -6.78 -3.29
C ASP A 54 -13.00 -5.71 -4.20
N ALA A 55 -12.67 -4.43 -3.98
CA ALA A 55 -13.10 -3.34 -4.86
C ALA A 55 -12.62 -3.57 -6.30
N ARG A 56 -11.38 -4.05 -6.50
CA ARG A 56 -10.86 -4.38 -7.84
C ARG A 56 -11.70 -5.47 -8.50
N LYS A 57 -12.07 -6.54 -7.78
CA LYS A 57 -12.94 -7.61 -8.33
C LYS A 57 -14.29 -7.05 -8.75
N THR A 58 -14.95 -6.28 -7.87
CA THR A 58 -16.26 -5.67 -8.17
C THR A 58 -16.20 -4.74 -9.38
N LEU A 59 -15.16 -3.92 -9.51
CA LEU A 59 -15.00 -3.02 -10.66
C LEU A 59 -14.73 -3.77 -11.96
N HIS A 60 -13.98 -4.87 -11.92
CA HIS A 60 -13.78 -5.73 -13.09
C HIS A 60 -15.08 -6.40 -13.54
N GLU A 61 -15.83 -6.98 -12.60
CA GLU A 61 -17.13 -7.61 -12.89
C GLU A 61 -18.13 -6.62 -13.51
N THR A 62 -18.10 -5.35 -13.09
CA THR A 62 -18.98 -4.30 -13.61
C THR A 62 -18.60 -3.84 -15.03
N LYS A 63 -17.32 -3.93 -15.41
CA LYS A 63 -16.85 -3.53 -16.75
C LYS A 63 -17.16 -4.55 -17.85
N GLU A 64 -17.50 -5.78 -17.50
CA GLU A 64 -17.85 -6.84 -18.45
C GLU A 64 -19.35 -6.92 -18.76
N TRP A 65 -20.14 -5.92 -18.34
CA TRP A 65 -21.57 -5.78 -18.60
C TRP A 65 -21.87 -4.70 -19.64
#